data_AF-A0A969YMZ3-F1
#
_entry.id   AF-A0A969YMZ3-F1
#
_cell.length_a   1.000
_cell.length_b   1.000
_cell.length_c   1.000
_cell.angle_alpha   90.00
_cell.angle_beta   90.00
_cell.angle_gamma   90.00
#
_symmetry.space_group_name_H-M   'P 1'
#
loop_
_entity.id
_entity.type
_entity.pdbx_description
1 polymer ?
#
loop_
_entity_poly.entity_id
_entity_poly.type
_entity_poly.pdbx_seq_one_letter_code
_entity_poly.pdbx_strand_id
1 'polypeptide(L)'
;MGYKFNRNCHVESLEDRLFCVREIQTRASGNEAGSDRFGVFGNQIESAMKPDVHAPATIGIGERIAGAERLFGEWGEKLKKEERIGRLIHRLEADLRRSRKTMRRLGIIDACARCDENTPEGSCCSRGLERKYGPLLLLVNLLLGVDLPQRRQRGDSCYFLGPCGCALRVRHMLCVDYLCPELEKTLGQKSLVEIQTVSGDEIVSAFLLEEAVRETMKQLLQ
;
A
#
# COMPACT_ATOMS: atom_id res chain seq x y z
N MET A 1 -5.82 14.29 24.33
CA MET A 1 -6.19 14.74 22.98
C MET A 1 -5.80 13.66 21.98
N GLY A 2 -6.78 12.96 21.41
CA GLY A 2 -6.53 11.92 20.41
C GLY A 2 -6.30 12.55 19.04
N TYR A 3 -5.14 12.32 18.45
CA TYR A 3 -4.87 12.72 17.08
C TYR A 3 -5.69 11.83 16.14
N LYS A 4 -6.81 12.36 15.62
CA LYS A 4 -7.55 11.70 14.55
C LYS A 4 -6.82 11.95 13.24
N PHE A 5 -5.97 11.01 12.83
CA PHE A 5 -5.53 10.93 11.44
C PHE A 5 -6.77 10.96 10.54
N ASN A 6 -6.82 11.83 9.54
CA ASN A 6 -7.97 11.92 8.65
C ASN A 6 -8.03 10.66 7.76
N ARG A 7 -8.75 9.64 8.24
CA ARG A 7 -8.88 8.30 7.62
C ARG A 7 -9.57 8.33 6.25
N ASN A 8 -10.20 9.45 5.89
CA ASN A 8 -11.02 9.61 4.69
C ASN A 8 -10.35 10.43 3.57
N CYS A 9 -9.08 10.85 3.74
CA CYS A 9 -8.37 11.53 2.67
C CYS A 9 -7.86 10.50 1.65
N HIS A 10 -8.70 10.09 0.70
CA HIS A 10 -8.27 9.36 -0.49
C HIS A 10 -8.00 10.37 -1.58
N VAL A 11 -6.76 10.45 -2.05
CA VAL A 11 -6.44 11.14 -3.29
C VAL A 11 -6.31 10.03 -4.30
N GLU A 12 -7.19 9.99 -5.30
CA GLU A 12 -7.03 9.10 -6.44
C GLU A 12 -5.64 9.34 -7.04
N SER A 13 -4.76 8.36 -6.90
CA SER A 13 -3.46 8.45 -7.54
C SER A 13 -3.62 8.21 -9.04
N LEU A 14 -2.75 8.80 -9.85
CA LEU A 14 -2.67 8.50 -11.28
C LEU A 14 -2.49 6.99 -11.54
N GLU A 15 -1.92 6.28 -10.56
CA GLU A 15 -1.81 4.82 -10.53
C GLU A 15 -3.20 4.20 -10.50
N ASP A 16 -4.07 4.58 -9.56
CA ASP A 16 -5.43 4.03 -9.48
C ASP A 16 -6.19 4.16 -10.83
N ARG A 17 -5.94 5.23 -11.60
CA ARG A 17 -6.52 5.42 -12.95
C ARG A 17 -5.86 4.57 -14.03
N LEU A 18 -4.54 4.49 -14.08
CA LEU A 18 -3.81 3.64 -15.04
C LEU A 18 -4.15 2.15 -14.86
N PHE A 19 -4.40 1.72 -13.63
CA PHE A 19 -4.78 0.34 -13.32
C PHE A 19 -6.25 0.04 -13.67
N CYS A 20 -7.16 1.00 -13.47
CA CYS A 20 -8.58 0.82 -13.80
C CYS A 20 -8.85 0.84 -15.32
N VAL A 21 -8.13 1.68 -16.09
CA VAL A 21 -8.29 1.78 -17.56
C VAL A 21 -7.92 0.47 -18.27
N ARG A 22 -6.92 -0.26 -17.78
CA ARG A 22 -6.55 -1.57 -18.34
C ARG A 22 -7.60 -2.65 -18.06
N GLU A 23 -8.19 -2.68 -16.87
CA GLU A 23 -9.26 -3.66 -16.57
C GLU A 23 -10.49 -3.47 -17.46
N ILE A 24 -10.85 -2.22 -17.77
CA ILE A 24 -11.93 -1.91 -18.72
C ILE A 24 -11.55 -2.39 -20.13
N GLN A 25 -10.31 -2.20 -20.58
CA GLN A 25 -9.86 -2.65 -21.91
C GLN A 25 -9.81 -4.19 -22.03
N THR A 26 -9.35 -4.91 -21.00
CA THR A 26 -9.37 -6.38 -20.99
C THR A 26 -10.78 -6.96 -20.88
N ARG A 27 -11.72 -6.29 -20.20
CA ARG A 27 -13.14 -6.72 -20.13
C ARG A 27 -13.92 -6.39 -21.39
N ALA A 28 -13.61 -5.28 -22.06
CA ALA A 28 -14.23 -4.91 -23.34
C ALA A 28 -13.80 -5.82 -24.51
N SER A 29 -12.70 -6.57 -24.35
CA SER A 29 -12.19 -7.50 -25.37
C SER A 29 -12.80 -8.91 -25.28
N GLY A 30 -13.75 -9.15 -24.37
CA GLY A 30 -14.30 -10.47 -24.09
C GLY A 30 -15.76 -10.45 -23.67
N ASN A 31 -16.66 -9.97 -24.54
CA ASN A 31 -18.04 -10.47 -24.64
C ASN A 31 -18.79 -9.84 -25.83
N GLU A 32 -18.76 -10.52 -26.97
CA GLU A 32 -19.86 -10.48 -27.94
C GLU A 32 -20.38 -11.91 -28.11
N ALA A 33 -21.56 -12.22 -27.54
CA ALA A 33 -22.57 -13.12 -28.12
C ALA A 33 -23.75 -13.40 -27.15
N GLY A 34 -24.99 -13.16 -27.64
CA GLY A 34 -26.23 -13.85 -27.23
C GLY A 34 -27.07 -13.15 -26.15
N SER A 35 -27.95 -12.20 -26.49
CA SER A 35 -29.33 -12.33 -27.01
C SER A 35 -30.42 -12.67 -25.97
N ASP A 36 -31.29 -11.68 -25.73
CA ASP A 36 -32.74 -11.74 -25.45
C ASP A 36 -33.33 -12.79 -24.51
N ARG A 37 -34.04 -12.30 -23.45
CA ARG A 37 -35.52 -12.29 -23.44
C ARG A 37 -36.13 -11.54 -22.24
N PHE A 38 -37.20 -10.82 -22.56
CA PHE A 38 -38.22 -10.13 -21.77
C PHE A 38 -38.77 -10.83 -20.51
N GLY A 39 -39.20 -10.02 -19.52
CA GLY A 39 -40.17 -10.43 -18.48
C GLY A 39 -40.37 -9.41 -17.35
N VAL A 40 -41.41 -8.58 -17.47
CA VAL A 40 -41.89 -7.53 -16.54
C VAL A 40 -42.60 -8.12 -15.31
N PHE A 41 -42.46 -7.49 -14.13
CA PHE A 41 -43.41 -7.30 -12.99
C PHE A 41 -42.55 -6.95 -11.76
N GLY A 42 -42.77 -5.96 -10.89
CA GLY A 42 -43.85 -5.01 -10.66
C GLY A 42 -43.77 -4.61 -9.17
N ASN A 43 -43.66 -3.30 -8.91
CA ASN A 43 -44.01 -2.55 -7.70
C ASN A 43 -43.10 -2.46 -6.45
N GLN A 44 -42.63 -1.21 -6.27
CA GLN A 44 -42.79 -0.33 -5.09
C GLN A 44 -42.02 -0.66 -3.81
N ILE A 45 -40.90 0.06 -3.60
CA ILE A 45 -40.72 0.97 -2.45
C ILE A 45 -39.94 2.21 -2.93
N GLU A 46 -40.61 3.36 -3.04
CA GLU A 46 -39.97 4.67 -3.04
C GLU A 46 -39.68 5.10 -1.61
N SER A 47 -38.42 5.32 -1.26
CA SER A 47 -38.03 6.45 -0.42
C SER A 47 -36.53 6.74 -0.55
N ALA A 48 -36.24 7.67 -1.45
CA ALA A 48 -35.16 8.64 -1.45
C ALA A 48 -33.87 8.34 -0.64
N MET A 49 -32.91 7.71 -1.31
CA MET A 49 -31.51 8.18 -1.33
C MET A 49 -31.00 7.95 -2.75
N LYS A 50 -30.97 9.03 -3.54
CA LYS A 50 -30.33 9.03 -4.86
C LYS A 50 -28.87 8.61 -4.66
N PRO A 51 -28.36 7.54 -5.30
CA PRO A 51 -26.94 7.27 -5.28
C PRO A 51 -26.28 8.41 -6.06
N ASP A 52 -25.37 9.11 -5.41
CA ASP A 52 -24.50 10.08 -6.06
C ASP A 52 -23.69 9.32 -7.14
N VAL A 53 -23.94 9.64 -8.41
CA VAL A 53 -23.46 8.90 -9.58
C VAL A 53 -21.96 9.13 -9.86
N HIS A 54 -21.23 9.88 -9.02
CA HIS A 54 -19.83 10.23 -9.27
C HIS A 54 -18.82 9.99 -8.14
N ALA A 55 -19.11 9.08 -7.19
CA ALA A 55 -18.06 8.53 -6.34
C ALA A 55 -17.42 7.31 -7.03
N PRO A 56 -16.18 7.38 -7.54
CA PRO A 56 -15.49 6.21 -8.07
C PRO A 56 -15.43 5.15 -6.96
N ALA A 57 -15.83 3.91 -7.29
CA ALA A 57 -15.77 2.80 -6.36
C ALA A 57 -14.33 2.71 -5.81
N THR A 58 -14.17 2.92 -4.50
CA THR A 58 -12.85 2.84 -3.89
C THR A 58 -12.35 1.41 -4.00
N ILE A 59 -11.42 1.18 -4.93
CA ILE A 59 -10.77 -0.12 -5.19
C ILE A 59 -10.28 -0.71 -3.86
N GLY A 60 -10.74 -1.91 -3.55
CA GLY A 60 -10.42 -2.60 -2.30
C GLY A 60 -8.94 -2.99 -2.23
N ILE A 61 -8.41 -3.19 -1.01
CA ILE A 61 -7.01 -3.61 -0.86
C ILE A 61 -6.71 -4.94 -1.56
N GLY A 62 -7.67 -5.87 -1.60
CA GLY A 62 -7.52 -7.14 -2.33
C GLY A 62 -7.35 -6.95 -3.84
N GLU A 63 -8.09 -6.02 -4.43
CA GLU A 63 -7.95 -5.69 -5.86
C GLU A 63 -6.59 -5.03 -6.16
N ARG A 64 -6.07 -4.21 -5.23
CA ARG A 64 -4.74 -3.61 -5.34
C ARG A 64 -3.63 -4.65 -5.25
N ILE A 65 -3.78 -5.65 -4.36
CA ILE A 65 -2.86 -6.79 -4.24
C ILE A 65 -2.88 -7.60 -5.55
N ALA A 66 -4.07 -7.98 -6.03
CA ALA A 66 -4.21 -8.71 -7.29
C ALA A 66 -3.62 -7.93 -8.47
N GLY A 67 -3.81 -6.60 -8.51
CA GLY A 67 -3.20 -5.74 -9.51
C GLY A 67 -1.67 -5.76 -9.47
N ALA A 68 -1.07 -5.72 -8.27
CA ALA A 68 0.37 -5.81 -8.10
C ALA A 68 0.93 -7.18 -8.51
N GLU A 69 0.24 -8.27 -8.15
CA GLU A 69 0.62 -9.64 -8.53
C GLU A 69 0.57 -9.83 -10.05
N ARG A 70 -0.47 -9.32 -10.73
CA ARG A 70 -0.53 -9.33 -12.20
C ARG A 70 0.64 -8.60 -12.83
N LEU A 71 0.94 -7.38 -12.35
CA LEU A 71 2.10 -6.64 -12.86
C LEU A 71 3.42 -7.37 -12.61
N PHE A 72 3.55 -8.03 -11.47
CA PHE A 72 4.75 -8.81 -11.17
C PHE A 72 4.88 -10.02 -12.10
N GLY A 73 3.78 -10.71 -12.41
CA GLY A 73 3.77 -11.79 -13.39
C GLY A 73 4.13 -11.33 -14.80
N GLU A 74 3.65 -10.17 -15.23
CA GLU A 74 3.91 -9.62 -16.56
C GLU A 74 5.31 -9.01 -16.71
N TRP A 75 5.78 -8.27 -15.70
CA TRP A 75 6.94 -7.39 -15.80
C TRP A 75 8.09 -7.76 -14.87
N GLY A 76 7.85 -8.55 -13.82
CA GLY A 76 8.80 -8.80 -12.73
C GLY A 76 10.18 -9.25 -13.22
N GLU A 77 10.24 -10.23 -14.12
CA GLU A 77 11.51 -10.73 -14.65
C GLU A 77 12.21 -9.73 -15.59
N LYS A 78 11.46 -8.90 -16.31
CA LYS A 78 12.05 -7.82 -17.14
C LYS A 78 12.62 -6.71 -16.26
N LEU A 79 11.86 -6.30 -15.25
CA LEU A 79 12.26 -5.28 -14.28
C LEU A 79 13.50 -5.70 -13.48
N LYS A 80 13.59 -6.96 -13.05
CA LYS A 80 14.76 -7.49 -12.34
C LYS A 80 16.04 -7.52 -13.18
N LYS A 81 15.92 -7.66 -14.51
CA LYS A 81 17.06 -7.66 -15.45
C LYS A 81 17.58 -6.26 -15.75
N GLU A 82 16.78 -5.23 -15.48
CA GLU A 82 17.19 -3.85 -15.69
C GLU A 82 18.24 -3.44 -14.66
N GLU A 83 19.42 -3.05 -15.13
CA GLU A 83 20.58 -2.79 -14.28
C GLU A 83 20.31 -1.64 -13.31
N ARG A 84 19.61 -0.59 -13.77
CA ARG A 84 19.21 0.55 -12.92
C ARG A 84 18.31 0.10 -11.77
N ILE A 85 17.34 -0.77 -12.05
CA ILE A 85 16.42 -1.30 -11.03
C ILE A 85 17.17 -2.18 -10.04
N GLY A 86 18.06 -3.07 -10.51
CA GLY A 86 18.90 -3.89 -9.65
C GLY A 86 19.74 -3.07 -8.66
N ARG A 87 20.38 -2.00 -9.13
CA ARG A 87 21.13 -1.08 -8.26
C ARG A 87 20.25 -0.39 -7.22
N LEU A 88 19.05 0.06 -7.62
CA LEU A 88 18.10 0.72 -6.71
C LEU A 88 17.51 -0.24 -5.68
N ILE A 89 17.25 -1.50 -6.06
CA ILE A 89 16.88 -2.57 -5.12
C ILE A 89 17.97 -2.72 -4.05
N HIS A 90 19.24 -2.90 -4.45
CA HIS A 90 20.33 -3.06 -3.49
C HIS A 90 20.48 -1.86 -2.54
N ARG A 91 20.33 -0.64 -3.06
CA ARG A 91 20.33 0.58 -2.25
C ARG A 91 19.18 0.58 -1.24
N LEU A 92 17.95 0.36 -1.70
CA LEU A 92 16.77 0.32 -0.83
C LEU A 92 16.90 -0.77 0.23
N GLU A 93 17.41 -1.94 -0.11
CA GLU A 93 17.64 -2.99 0.88
C GLU A 93 18.65 -2.59 1.97
N ALA A 94 19.69 -1.83 1.62
CA ALA A 94 20.65 -1.31 2.59
C ALA A 94 19.99 -0.29 3.53
N ASP A 95 19.20 0.63 3.00
CA ASP A 95 18.50 1.64 3.78
C ASP A 95 17.42 1.01 4.68
N LEU A 96 16.66 0.06 4.15
CA LEU A 96 15.71 -0.77 4.90
C LEU A 96 16.36 -1.56 6.04
N ARG A 97 17.60 -2.05 5.86
CA ARG A 97 18.35 -2.71 6.94
C ARG A 97 18.78 -1.70 8.00
N ARG A 98 19.25 -0.52 7.57
CA ARG A 98 19.69 0.56 8.45
C ARG A 98 18.54 1.08 9.31
N SER A 99 17.42 1.44 8.70
CA SER A 99 16.23 1.94 9.39
C SER A 99 15.68 0.92 10.38
N ARG A 100 15.55 -0.36 9.99
CA ARG A 100 15.11 -1.44 10.89
C ARG A 100 16.06 -1.67 12.06
N LYS A 101 17.37 -1.61 11.81
CA LYS A 101 18.38 -1.72 12.89
C LYS A 101 18.25 -0.56 13.87
N THR A 102 18.05 0.67 13.37
CA THR A 102 17.82 1.85 14.21
C THR A 102 16.52 1.73 15.00
N MET A 103 15.40 1.37 14.35
CA MET A 103 14.11 1.16 15.03
C MET A 103 14.22 0.12 16.15
N ARG A 104 14.94 -0.99 15.92
CA ARG A 104 15.17 -2.02 16.94
C ARG A 104 16.01 -1.49 18.10
N ARG A 105 17.13 -0.83 17.79
CA ARG A 105 18.05 -0.28 18.82
C ARG A 105 17.36 0.79 19.68
N LEU A 106 16.46 1.57 19.08
CA LEU A 106 15.68 2.60 19.77
C LEU A 106 14.42 2.05 20.47
N GLY A 107 14.16 0.74 20.42
CA GLY A 107 13.00 0.10 21.07
C GLY A 107 11.65 0.41 20.42
N ILE A 108 11.63 0.99 19.23
CA ILE A 108 10.41 1.38 18.51
C ILE A 108 9.58 0.14 18.13
N ILE A 109 10.25 -0.92 17.65
CA ILE A 109 9.56 -2.16 17.24
C ILE A 109 8.80 -2.77 18.42
N ASP A 110 9.45 -2.89 19.57
CA ASP A 110 8.84 -3.50 20.76
C ASP A 110 7.72 -2.63 21.34
N ALA A 111 7.88 -1.30 21.29
CA ALA A 111 6.84 -0.38 21.71
C ALA A 111 5.60 -0.45 20.80
N CYS A 112 5.79 -0.56 19.48
CA CYS A 112 4.70 -0.76 18.52
C CYS A 112 3.99 -2.10 18.73
N ALA A 113 4.75 -3.19 18.96
CA ALA A 113 4.18 -4.50 19.25
C ALA A 113 3.30 -4.49 20.51
N ARG A 114 3.80 -3.89 21.61
CA ARG A 114 3.00 -3.71 22.84
C ARG A 114 1.78 -2.83 22.63
N CYS A 115 1.87 -1.79 21.79
CA CYS A 115 0.71 -0.93 21.48
C CYS A 115 -0.39 -1.73 20.77
N ASP A 116 -0.01 -2.57 19.80
CA ASP A 116 -0.93 -3.42 19.04
C ASP A 116 -1.55 -4.54 19.89
N GLU A 117 -0.84 -5.03 20.92
CA GLU A 117 -1.41 -5.97 21.89
C GLU A 117 -2.45 -5.32 22.82
N ASN A 118 -2.17 -4.09 23.27
CA ASN A 118 -2.99 -3.42 24.30
C ASN A 118 -4.11 -2.54 23.72
N THR A 119 -4.05 -2.21 22.43
CA THR A 119 -5.03 -1.37 21.74
C THR A 119 -5.53 -2.10 20.49
N PRO A 120 -6.71 -2.75 20.50
CA PRO A 120 -7.18 -3.58 19.39
C PRO A 120 -7.28 -2.86 18.04
N GLU A 121 -7.58 -1.56 18.04
CA GLU A 121 -7.60 -0.74 16.83
C GLU A 121 -6.20 -0.27 16.38
N GLY A 122 -5.17 -0.42 17.23
CA GLY A 122 -3.87 0.20 17.08
C GLY A 122 -3.92 1.74 17.13
N SER A 123 -2.79 2.37 17.47
CA SER A 123 -2.70 3.85 17.40
C SER A 123 -2.52 4.33 15.96
N CYS A 124 -1.47 3.83 15.28
CA CYS A 124 -1.08 4.26 13.95
C CYS A 124 -1.25 3.20 12.85
N CYS A 125 -1.32 1.91 13.20
CA CYS A 125 -1.50 0.79 12.27
C CYS A 125 -2.97 0.30 12.17
N SER A 126 -3.93 1.22 12.30
CA SER A 126 -5.35 0.90 12.36
C SER A 126 -5.94 0.53 11.00
N ARG A 127 -7.11 -0.12 11.02
CA ARG A 127 -7.92 -0.36 9.82
C ARG A 127 -8.16 0.92 9.01
N GLY A 128 -8.04 0.80 7.69
CA GLY A 128 -8.17 1.90 6.74
C GLY A 128 -6.83 2.46 6.26
N LEU A 129 -5.73 2.27 7.01
CA LEU A 129 -4.40 2.67 6.58
C LEU A 129 -3.97 1.95 5.31
N GLU A 130 -4.41 0.70 5.11
CA GLU A 130 -4.15 -0.09 3.92
C GLU A 130 -4.64 0.58 2.62
N ARG A 131 -5.59 1.53 2.69
CA ARG A 131 -6.09 2.27 1.53
C ARG A 131 -5.05 3.23 0.92
N LYS A 132 -3.98 3.52 1.66
CA LYS A 132 -2.87 4.36 1.19
C LYS A 132 -1.87 3.60 0.32
N TYR A 133 -1.97 2.28 0.24
CA TYR A 133 -1.01 1.46 -0.50
C TYR A 133 -1.44 1.38 -1.96
N GLY A 134 -0.63 1.97 -2.85
CA GLY A 134 -0.80 1.86 -4.30
C GLY A 134 -0.31 0.51 -4.82
N PRO A 135 -0.84 0.01 -5.95
CA PRO A 135 -0.35 -1.25 -6.52
C PRO A 135 1.14 -1.20 -6.93
N LEU A 136 1.68 -0.02 -7.26
CA LEU A 136 3.11 0.12 -7.59
C LEU A 136 4.01 -0.13 -6.37
N LEU A 137 3.66 0.43 -5.21
CA LEU A 137 4.37 0.17 -3.96
C LEU A 137 4.27 -1.31 -3.53
N LEU A 138 3.13 -1.96 -3.81
CA LEU A 138 2.98 -3.40 -3.60
C LEU A 138 3.83 -4.23 -4.59
N LEU A 139 3.92 -3.80 -5.85
CA LEU A 139 4.82 -4.40 -6.84
C LEU A 139 6.29 -4.31 -6.40
N VAL A 140 6.71 -3.17 -5.85
CA VAL A 140 8.07 -3.02 -5.31
C VAL A 140 8.34 -4.01 -4.16
N ASN A 141 7.36 -4.28 -3.30
CA ASN A 141 7.49 -5.32 -2.28
C ASN A 141 7.67 -6.72 -2.92
N LEU A 142 6.91 -7.05 -3.96
CA LEU A 142 7.07 -8.31 -4.70
C LEU A 142 8.47 -8.42 -5.36
N LEU A 143 8.99 -7.34 -5.93
CA LEU A 143 10.36 -7.28 -6.48
C LEU A 143 11.44 -7.54 -5.42
N LEU A 144 11.18 -7.18 -4.16
CA LEU A 144 12.03 -7.46 -3.01
C LEU A 144 11.81 -8.85 -2.40
N GLY A 145 11.03 -9.71 -3.05
CA GLY A 145 10.75 -11.08 -2.62
C GLY A 145 9.78 -11.19 -1.44
N VAL A 146 8.91 -10.20 -1.24
CA VAL A 146 7.88 -10.24 -0.19
C VAL A 146 6.63 -10.94 -0.72
N ASP A 147 6.16 -11.94 0.01
CA ASP A 147 4.83 -12.53 -0.23
C ASP A 147 3.74 -11.62 0.35
N LEU A 148 2.81 -11.17 -0.49
CA LEU A 148 1.68 -10.35 -0.05
C LEU A 148 0.64 -11.22 0.66
N PRO A 149 0.10 -10.78 1.82
CA PRO A 149 -0.90 -11.56 2.54
C PRO A 149 -2.19 -11.67 1.72
N GLN A 150 -2.77 -12.86 1.64
CA GLN A 150 -4.03 -13.11 0.93
C GLN A 150 -5.27 -12.81 1.76
N ARG A 151 -5.10 -12.66 3.08
CA ARG A 151 -6.16 -12.32 4.02
C ARG A 151 -5.63 -11.48 5.16
N ARG A 152 -6.51 -10.65 5.72
CA ARG A 152 -6.26 -9.91 6.95
C ARG A 152 -6.06 -10.91 8.10
N GLN A 153 -5.01 -10.71 8.89
CA GLN A 153 -4.73 -11.56 10.06
C GLN A 153 -5.39 -11.02 11.35
N ARG A 154 -5.63 -9.70 11.42
CA ARG A 154 -6.24 -9.01 12.56
C ARG A 154 -7.40 -8.12 12.10
N GLY A 155 -8.62 -8.39 12.54
CA GLY A 155 -9.85 -7.77 12.02
C GLY A 155 -9.88 -6.23 11.99
N ASP A 156 -9.37 -5.61 13.06
CA ASP A 156 -9.48 -4.16 13.30
C ASP A 156 -8.18 -3.38 13.04
N SER A 157 -7.13 -4.07 12.58
CA SER A 157 -5.83 -3.48 12.25
C SER A 157 -5.65 -3.34 10.74
N CYS A 158 -4.59 -2.67 10.29
CA CYS A 158 -4.18 -2.58 8.88
C CYS A 158 -4.07 -3.98 8.25
N TYR A 159 -4.42 -4.11 6.96
CA TYR A 159 -4.44 -5.38 6.24
C TYR A 159 -3.09 -6.12 6.25
N PHE A 160 -1.98 -5.36 6.26
CA PHE A 160 -0.62 -5.89 6.25
C PHE A 160 -0.03 -6.12 7.65
N LEU A 161 -0.75 -5.82 8.73
CA LEU A 161 -0.25 -6.05 10.08
C LEU A 161 -0.45 -7.52 10.49
N GLY A 162 0.64 -8.19 10.80
CA GLY A 162 0.67 -9.57 11.31
C GLY A 162 1.25 -9.65 12.73
N PRO A 163 1.34 -10.86 13.31
CA PRO A 163 1.83 -11.08 14.67
C PRO A 163 3.29 -10.69 14.87
N CYS A 164 4.09 -10.68 13.79
CA CYS A 164 5.50 -10.27 13.81
C CYS A 164 5.70 -8.83 13.32
N GLY A 165 4.62 -8.03 13.27
CA GLY A 165 4.61 -6.69 12.69
C GLY A 165 4.14 -6.65 11.25
N CYS A 166 4.43 -5.54 10.55
CA CYS A 166 4.01 -5.35 9.16
C CYS A 166 4.67 -6.38 8.23
N ALA A 167 3.87 -7.05 7.42
CA ALA A 167 4.32 -8.02 6.43
C ALA A 167 5.11 -7.37 5.27
N LEU A 168 4.94 -6.07 5.04
CA LEU A 168 5.62 -5.35 3.96
C LEU A 168 7.05 -4.98 4.34
N ARG A 169 7.95 -5.10 3.36
CA ARG A 169 9.32 -4.58 3.48
C ARG A 169 9.38 -3.08 3.25
N VAL A 170 8.69 -2.60 2.22
CA VAL A 170 8.57 -1.18 1.84
C VAL A 170 7.18 -0.72 2.25
N ARG A 171 7.12 0.29 3.11
CA ARG A 171 5.88 0.79 3.70
C ARG A 171 5.57 2.16 3.10
N HIS A 172 4.31 2.56 3.14
CA HIS A 172 3.91 3.92 2.76
C HIS A 172 4.65 4.96 3.62
N MET A 173 4.98 6.14 3.09
CA MET A 173 5.77 7.16 3.81
C MET A 173 5.19 7.49 5.19
N LEU A 174 3.86 7.53 5.32
CA LEU A 174 3.17 7.74 6.60
C LEU A 174 3.48 6.67 7.66
N CYS A 175 3.90 5.47 7.27
CA CYS A 175 4.29 4.40 8.18
C CYS A 175 5.79 4.42 8.52
N VAL A 176 6.58 5.23 7.81
CA VAL A 176 8.05 5.31 7.93
C VAL A 176 8.47 6.59 8.64
N ASP A 177 7.78 7.70 8.34
CA ASP A 177 8.10 9.03 8.85
C ASP A 177 7.26 9.45 10.08
N TYR A 178 6.10 8.80 10.30
CA TYR A 178 5.28 9.09 11.45
C TYR A 178 5.74 8.32 12.69
N LEU A 179 5.95 9.06 13.78
CA LEU A 179 6.05 8.51 15.13
C LEU A 179 4.85 8.97 15.94
N CYS A 180 4.25 8.07 16.72
CA CYS A 180 3.15 8.48 17.57
C CYS A 180 3.67 9.38 18.71
N PRO A 181 2.85 10.31 19.25
CA PRO A 181 3.29 11.22 20.31
C PRO A 181 3.87 10.53 21.54
N GLU A 182 3.44 9.30 21.83
CA GLU A 182 3.97 8.48 22.92
C GLU A 182 5.43 8.07 22.68
N LEU A 183 5.74 7.67 21.43
CA LEU A 183 7.10 7.35 21.02
C LEU A 183 7.98 8.61 21.00
N GLU A 184 7.45 9.73 20.49
CA GLU A 184 8.21 10.98 20.42
C GLU A 184 8.66 11.46 21.80
N LYS A 185 7.76 11.41 22.79
CA LYS A 185 8.08 11.74 24.18
C LYS A 185 9.16 10.82 24.76
N THR A 186 9.15 9.55 24.39
CA THR A 186 10.05 8.53 24.94
C THR A 186 11.45 8.59 24.31
N LEU A 187 11.54 8.82 23.00
CA LEU A 187 12.78 8.73 22.24
C LEU A 187 13.75 9.89 22.52
N GLY A 188 13.22 11.07 22.84
CA GLY A 188 14.02 12.29 23.01
C GLY A 188 14.65 12.79 21.70
N GLN A 189 15.13 14.04 21.72
CA GLN A 189 15.49 14.75 20.47
C GLN A 189 16.58 14.05 19.64
N LYS A 190 17.63 13.52 20.27
CA LYS A 190 18.75 12.88 19.54
C LYS A 190 18.27 11.64 18.79
N SER A 191 17.47 10.79 19.44
CA SER A 191 16.96 9.57 18.83
C SER A 191 15.93 9.88 17.73
N LEU A 192 15.13 10.94 17.91
CA LEU A 192 14.18 11.41 16.89
C LEU A 192 14.89 11.84 15.61
N VAL A 193 15.90 12.69 15.72
CA VAL A 193 16.72 13.11 14.56
C VAL A 193 17.35 11.90 13.88
N GLU A 194 17.86 10.94 14.67
CA GLU A 194 18.48 9.75 14.12
C GLU A 194 17.50 8.88 13.33
N ILE A 195 16.33 8.55 13.89
CA ILE A 195 15.35 7.71 13.19
C ILE A 195 14.79 8.42 11.96
N GLN A 196 14.50 9.71 12.05
CA GLN A 196 14.01 10.50 10.91
C GLN A 196 15.03 10.56 9.77
N THR A 197 16.33 10.67 10.10
CA THR A 197 17.40 10.67 9.08
C THR A 197 17.42 9.36 8.31
N VAL A 198 17.46 8.22 9.00
CA VAL A 198 17.51 6.90 8.32
C VAL A 198 16.19 6.52 7.67
N SER A 199 15.05 6.98 8.20
CA SER A 199 13.74 6.86 7.56
C SER A 199 13.66 7.69 6.28
N GLY A 200 14.25 8.88 6.26
CA GLY A 200 14.35 9.73 5.07
C GLY A 200 15.10 9.03 3.93
N ASP A 201 16.23 8.38 4.24
CA ASP A 201 16.98 7.58 3.26
C ASP A 201 16.12 6.42 2.69
N GLU A 202 15.38 5.69 3.55
CA GLU A 202 14.44 4.64 3.13
C GLU A 202 13.37 5.19 2.17
N ILE A 203 12.77 6.33 2.51
CA ILE A 203 11.71 6.97 1.70
C ILE A 203 12.25 7.40 0.33
N VAL A 204 13.41 8.04 0.30
CA VAL A 204 14.05 8.48 -0.95
C VAL A 204 14.38 7.28 -1.83
N SER A 205 14.99 6.25 -1.26
CA SER A 205 15.35 5.05 -2.02
C SER A 205 14.12 4.28 -2.53
N ALA A 206 13.03 4.24 -1.76
CA ALA A 206 11.76 3.64 -2.19
C ALA A 206 11.16 4.43 -3.35
N PHE A 207 11.08 5.75 -3.23
CA PHE A 207 10.58 6.62 -4.29
C PHE A 207 11.39 6.49 -5.59
N LEU A 208 12.72 6.49 -5.51
CA LEU A 208 13.58 6.33 -6.69
C LEU A 208 13.37 4.99 -7.39
N LEU A 209 13.15 3.92 -6.62
CA LEU A 209 12.85 2.60 -7.18
C LEU A 209 11.45 2.57 -7.82
N GLU A 210 10.43 3.11 -7.16
CA GLU A 210 9.07 3.22 -7.71
C GLU A 210 9.07 3.98 -9.03
N GLU A 211 9.76 5.12 -9.10
CA GLU A 211 9.86 5.90 -10.34
C GLU A 211 10.62 5.15 -11.44
N ALA A 212 11.75 4.51 -11.12
CA ALA A 212 12.48 3.71 -12.10
C ALA A 212 11.62 2.56 -12.66
N VAL A 213 10.89 1.85 -11.80
CA VAL A 213 9.94 0.80 -12.22
C VAL A 213 8.87 1.38 -13.14
N ARG A 214 8.27 2.51 -12.75
CA ARG A 214 7.23 3.19 -13.54
C ARG A 214 7.75 3.60 -14.92
N GLU A 215 8.94 4.17 -15.00
CA GLU A 215 9.60 4.58 -16.24
C GLU A 215 9.91 3.39 -17.14
N THR A 216 10.52 2.33 -16.61
CA THR A 216 10.84 1.12 -17.37
C THR A 216 9.57 0.45 -17.90
N MET A 217 8.51 0.36 -17.08
CA MET A 217 7.23 -0.17 -17.54
C MET A 217 6.65 0.67 -18.69
N LYS A 218 6.72 2.02 -18.62
CA LYS A 218 6.27 2.89 -19.72
C LYS A 218 7.06 2.67 -21.00
N GLN A 219 8.38 2.50 -20.90
CA GLN A 219 9.25 2.28 -22.06
C GLN A 219 8.99 0.94 -22.74
N LEU A 220 8.73 -0.12 -21.97
CA LEU A 220 8.47 -1.46 -22.52
C LEU A 220 7.07 -1.61 -23.13
N LEU A 221 6.23 -0.59 -23.01
CA LEU A 221 4.88 -0.53 -23.61
C LEU A 221 4.85 0.23 -24.95
N GLN A 222 5.96 0.88 -25.32
CA GLN A 222 6.16 1.57 -26.59
C GLN A 222 6.90 0.65 -27.56
#